data_AF-A0A4Y4G078-F1
#
_entry.id   AF-A0A4Y4G078-F1
#
_cell.length_a   1.000
_cell.length_b   1.000
_cell.length_c   1.000
_cell.angle_alpha   90.00
_cell.angle_beta   90.00
_cell.angle_gamma   90.00
#
_symmetry.space_group_name_H-M   'P 1'
#
loop_
_entity.id
_entity.type
_entity.pdbx_description
1 polymer ?
#
loop_
_entity_poly.entity_id
_entity_poly.type
_entity_poly.pdbx_seq_one_letter_code
_entity_poly.pdbx_strand_id
1 'polypeptide(L)'
;MNKVKALYKVYIVSSLNNKVVFMYNLLLPIVYLLATNLKYFFQPVQTTNQELINTASYFWAYIIIVTLLNMVTFEMLSERESGYFKELFFIVGSKWHILLADLLAQVTILVLEITLFNIVFLVIFRTINFGILLGGLLATLLLTIPVTCSSCIFLILKVKAQTAPIIETITLFGMFTLLGIKNENTLIKIVNLLNPVEYLAQNSNNISLLMLGNIPSGTYVIQFITITTFYILIGVWGLSKFTISPIENRA
;
A
#
# COMPACT_ATOMS: atom_id res chain seq x y z
N MET A 1 -0.07 -25.00 -5.04
CA MET A 1 -0.08 -23.99 -6.14
C MET A 1 -1.43 -23.85 -6.85
N ASN A 2 -2.11 -24.93 -7.26
CA ASN A 2 -3.39 -24.80 -8.01
C ASN A 2 -4.50 -24.03 -7.28
N LYS A 3 -4.59 -24.17 -5.95
CA LYS A 3 -5.59 -23.44 -5.13
C LYS A 3 -5.36 -21.92 -5.09
N VAL A 4 -4.12 -21.49 -4.86
CA VAL A 4 -3.73 -20.06 -4.87
C VAL A 4 -3.97 -19.45 -6.24
N LYS A 5 -3.63 -20.18 -7.32
CA LYS A 5 -3.89 -19.73 -8.69
C LYS A 5 -5.39 -19.55 -8.98
N ALA A 6 -6.24 -20.44 -8.47
CA ALA A 6 -7.69 -20.32 -8.62
C ALA A 6 -8.23 -19.10 -7.85
N LEU A 7 -7.84 -18.95 -6.58
CA LEU A 7 -8.21 -17.78 -5.77
C LEU A 7 -7.74 -16.47 -6.39
N TYR A 8 -6.49 -16.42 -6.85
CA TYR A 8 -5.93 -15.26 -7.55
C TYR A 8 -6.83 -14.80 -8.71
N LYS A 9 -7.33 -15.74 -9.52
CA LYS A 9 -8.25 -15.40 -10.62
C LYS A 9 -9.56 -14.81 -10.11
N VAL A 10 -10.11 -15.36 -9.02
CA VAL A 10 -11.33 -14.84 -8.40
C VAL A 10 -11.12 -13.40 -7.92
N TYR A 11 -10.03 -13.15 -7.19
CA TYR A 11 -9.70 -11.81 -6.69
C TYR A 11 -9.41 -10.81 -7.80
N ILE A 12 -8.71 -11.18 -8.87
CA ILE A 12 -8.52 -10.31 -10.04
C ILE A 12 -9.86 -9.93 -10.68
N VAL A 13 -10.75 -10.91 -10.91
CA VAL A 13 -12.06 -10.63 -11.51
C VAL A 13 -12.90 -9.74 -10.59
N SER A 14 -12.90 -10.01 -9.28
CA SER A 14 -13.59 -9.19 -8.29
C SER A 14 -13.07 -7.74 -8.31
N SER A 15 -11.75 -7.56 -8.30
CA SER A 15 -11.10 -6.25 -8.29
C SER A 15 -11.38 -5.46 -9.57
N LEU A 16 -11.35 -6.11 -10.73
CA LEU A 16 -11.67 -5.47 -12.02
C LEU A 16 -13.15 -5.10 -12.16
N ASN A 17 -14.05 -5.83 -11.48
CA ASN A 17 -15.46 -5.48 -11.42
C ASN A 17 -15.70 -4.25 -10.52
N ASN A 18 -14.87 -4.06 -9.49
CA ASN A 18 -14.94 -2.91 -8.59
C ASN A 18 -14.23 -1.67 -9.16
N LYS A 19 -14.77 -1.14 -10.26
CA LYS A 19 -14.22 0.04 -10.97
C LYS A 19 -14.14 1.30 -10.11
N VAL A 20 -15.01 1.43 -9.11
CA VAL A 20 -15.06 2.61 -8.23
C VAL A 20 -13.83 2.69 -7.36
N VAL A 21 -13.37 1.57 -6.79
CA VAL A 21 -12.16 1.56 -5.95
C VAL A 21 -10.92 1.84 -6.78
N PHE A 22 -10.80 1.25 -7.97
CA PHE A 22 -9.72 1.58 -8.92
C PHE A 22 -9.70 3.08 -9.26
N MET A 23 -10.89 3.66 -9.50
CA MET A 23 -11.01 5.09 -9.76
C MET A 23 -10.62 5.90 -8.52
N TYR A 24 -11.03 5.53 -7.32
CA TYR A 24 -10.67 6.25 -6.10
C TYR A 24 -9.15 6.22 -5.81
N ASN A 25 -8.51 5.06 -5.97
CA ASN A 25 -7.09 4.87 -5.68
C ASN A 25 -6.18 5.63 -6.64
N LEU A 26 -6.57 5.72 -7.92
CA LEU A 26 -5.76 6.35 -8.98
C LEU A 26 -6.20 7.78 -9.33
N LEU A 27 -7.50 8.05 -9.41
CA LEU A 27 -8.02 9.35 -9.87
C LEU A 27 -7.73 10.44 -8.85
N LEU A 28 -7.88 10.17 -7.54
CA LEU A 28 -7.59 11.17 -6.51
C LEU A 28 -6.14 11.67 -6.53
N PRO A 29 -5.10 10.81 -6.52
CA PRO A 29 -3.72 11.28 -6.59
C PRO A 29 -3.44 12.01 -7.90
N ILE A 30 -4.01 11.58 -9.02
CA ILE A 30 -3.87 12.29 -10.31
C ILE A 30 -4.51 13.67 -10.26
N VAL A 31 -5.76 13.79 -9.76
CA VAL A 31 -6.45 15.07 -9.65
C VAL A 31 -5.71 16.01 -8.71
N TYR A 32 -5.24 15.51 -7.57
CA TYR A 32 -4.45 16.31 -6.64
C TYR A 32 -3.12 16.77 -7.27
N LEU A 33 -2.43 15.88 -7.98
CA LEU A 33 -1.20 16.19 -8.71
C LEU A 33 -1.46 17.31 -9.73
N LEU A 34 -2.50 17.17 -10.56
CA LEU A 34 -2.88 18.18 -11.55
C LEU A 34 -3.23 19.51 -10.89
N ALA A 35 -4.06 19.52 -9.84
CA ALA A 35 -4.49 20.74 -9.16
C ALA A 35 -3.31 21.53 -8.56
N THR A 36 -2.31 20.84 -8.03
CA THR A 36 -1.16 21.46 -7.37
C THR A 36 -0.01 21.80 -8.30
N ASN A 37 0.11 21.11 -9.44
CA ASN A 37 1.27 21.20 -10.33
C ASN A 37 0.94 21.62 -11.77
N LEU A 38 -0.29 22.09 -12.04
CA LEU A 38 -0.75 22.45 -13.39
C LEU A 38 0.16 23.47 -14.10
N LYS A 39 0.81 24.37 -13.34
CA LYS A 39 1.72 25.38 -13.88
C LYS A 39 2.90 24.79 -14.67
N TYR A 40 3.39 23.60 -14.27
CA TYR A 40 4.50 22.93 -14.95
C TYR A 40 4.13 22.34 -16.30
N PHE A 41 2.83 22.26 -16.59
CA PHE A 41 2.36 21.94 -17.93
C PHE A 41 2.74 23.03 -18.95
N PHE A 42 2.76 24.29 -18.51
CA PHE A 42 2.99 25.46 -19.37
C PHE A 42 4.37 26.10 -19.18
N GLN A 43 5.07 25.77 -18.08
CA GLN A 43 6.37 26.36 -17.74
C GLN A 43 7.43 25.28 -17.56
N PRO A 44 8.69 25.52 -17.99
CA PRO A 44 9.76 24.55 -17.79
C PRO A 44 9.99 24.29 -16.30
N VAL A 45 10.15 23.01 -15.97
CA VAL A 45 10.37 22.54 -14.60
C VAL A 45 11.79 22.90 -14.17
N GLN A 46 11.92 23.65 -13.07
CA GLN A 46 13.21 23.99 -12.44
C GLN A 46 13.54 23.05 -11.25
N THR A 47 12.89 21.87 -11.22
CA THR A 47 12.98 20.89 -10.13
C THR A 47 14.00 19.82 -10.48
N THR A 48 14.81 19.41 -9.50
CA THR A 48 15.81 18.36 -9.69
C THR A 48 15.16 16.98 -9.81
N ASN A 49 15.85 16.02 -10.43
CA ASN A 49 15.38 14.62 -10.50
C ASN A 49 15.11 14.03 -9.11
N GLN A 50 15.89 14.40 -8.10
CA GLN A 50 15.71 13.91 -6.73
C GLN A 50 14.44 14.45 -6.08
N GLU A 51 14.12 15.72 -6.27
CA GLU A 51 12.88 16.32 -5.78
C GLU A 51 11.64 15.74 -6.48
N LEU A 52 11.73 15.46 -7.79
CA LEU A 52 10.66 14.80 -8.54
C LEU A 52 10.41 13.37 -8.03
N ILE A 53 11.48 12.59 -7.80
CA ILE A 53 11.37 11.24 -7.24
C ILE A 53 10.78 11.28 -5.83
N ASN A 54 11.24 12.20 -4.98
CA ASN A 54 10.71 12.35 -3.64
C ASN A 54 9.21 12.66 -3.67
N THR A 55 8.79 13.57 -4.56
CA THR A 55 7.37 13.90 -4.76
C THR A 55 6.58 12.69 -5.22
N ALA A 56 7.04 11.98 -6.26
CA ALA A 56 6.38 10.77 -6.76
C ALA A 56 6.25 9.68 -5.68
N SER A 57 7.24 9.57 -4.80
CA SER A 57 7.28 8.55 -3.75
C SER A 57 6.15 8.68 -2.73
N TYR A 58 5.73 9.90 -2.40
CA TYR A 58 4.56 10.10 -1.53
C TYR A 58 3.24 9.73 -2.21
N PHE A 59 3.13 9.97 -3.53
CA PHE A 59 1.97 9.51 -4.30
C PHE A 59 1.92 7.99 -4.40
N TRP A 60 3.05 7.33 -4.64
CA TRP A 60 3.11 5.88 -4.62
C TRP A 60 2.76 5.31 -3.25
N ALA A 61 3.25 5.93 -2.18
CA ALA A 61 2.90 5.54 -0.81
C ALA A 61 1.39 5.59 -0.57
N TYR A 62 0.72 6.64 -1.05
CA TYR A 62 -0.74 6.75 -1.02
C TYR A 62 -1.42 5.63 -1.81
N ILE A 63 -1.06 5.45 -3.08
CA ILE A 63 -1.70 4.45 -3.95
C ILE A 63 -1.55 3.06 -3.34
N ILE A 64 -0.34 2.70 -2.90
CA ILE A 64 -0.05 1.40 -2.30
C ILE A 64 -0.82 1.20 -0.99
N ILE A 65 -0.73 2.14 -0.03
CA ILE A 65 -1.34 1.93 1.29
C ILE A 65 -2.87 1.86 1.22
N VAL A 66 -3.51 2.70 0.39
CA VAL A 66 -4.95 2.74 0.25
C VAL A 66 -5.44 1.44 -0.38
N THR A 67 -4.82 0.99 -1.48
CA THR A 67 -5.18 -0.28 -2.11
C THR A 67 -5.01 -1.47 -1.15
N LEU A 68 -3.92 -1.53 -0.36
CA LEU A 68 -3.69 -2.64 0.57
C LEU A 68 -4.58 -2.66 1.80
N LEU A 69 -4.91 -1.49 2.34
CA LEU A 69 -5.88 -1.42 3.42
C LEU A 69 -7.27 -1.81 2.90
N ASN A 70 -7.73 -1.18 1.83
CA ASN A 70 -9.08 -1.36 1.30
C ASN A 70 -9.29 -2.78 0.75
N MET A 71 -8.47 -3.16 -0.24
CA MET A 71 -8.73 -4.34 -1.08
C MET A 71 -8.12 -5.63 -0.55
N VAL A 72 -7.26 -5.57 0.48
CA VAL A 72 -6.71 -6.77 1.13
C VAL A 72 -7.21 -6.86 2.57
N THR A 73 -6.85 -5.88 3.40
CA THR A 73 -6.99 -6.04 4.85
C THR A 73 -8.45 -5.90 5.31
N PHE A 74 -9.12 -4.84 4.89
CA PHE A 74 -10.52 -4.58 5.23
C PHE A 74 -11.47 -5.43 4.41
N GLU A 75 -11.11 -5.80 3.18
CA GLU A 75 -11.84 -6.80 2.41
C GLU A 75 -11.85 -8.15 3.15
N MET A 76 -10.70 -8.68 3.60
CA MET A 76 -10.67 -9.90 4.40
C MET A 76 -11.50 -9.81 5.70
N LEU A 77 -11.57 -8.63 6.34
CA LEU A 77 -12.46 -8.39 7.48
C LEU A 77 -13.94 -8.49 7.06
N SER A 78 -14.31 -7.87 5.94
CA SER A 78 -15.65 -7.95 5.37
C SER A 78 -16.04 -9.38 4.98
N GLU A 79 -15.12 -10.13 4.37
CA GLU A 79 -15.29 -11.54 4.03
C GLU A 79 -15.47 -12.41 5.29
N ARG A 80 -14.78 -12.10 6.39
CA ARG A 80 -14.98 -12.79 7.68
C ARG A 80 -16.39 -12.56 8.20
N GLU A 81 -16.86 -11.32 8.21
CA GLU A 81 -18.17 -10.98 8.74
C GLU A 81 -19.32 -11.55 7.91
N SER A 82 -19.18 -11.59 6.58
CA SER A 82 -20.17 -12.21 5.69
C SER A 82 -20.14 -13.75 5.71
N GLY A 83 -19.10 -14.36 6.31
CA GLY A 83 -18.88 -15.81 6.32
C GLY A 83 -18.20 -16.36 5.07
N TYR A 84 -18.04 -15.55 4.03
CA TYR A 84 -17.32 -15.91 2.80
C TYR A 84 -15.90 -16.39 3.08
N PHE A 85 -15.19 -15.77 4.04
CA PHE A 85 -13.85 -16.19 4.42
C PHE A 85 -13.80 -17.64 4.93
N LYS A 86 -14.86 -18.10 5.61
CA LYS A 86 -14.96 -19.48 6.11
C LYS A 86 -15.10 -20.48 4.96
N GLU A 87 -15.86 -20.13 3.94
CA GLU A 87 -16.00 -20.94 2.73
C GLU A 87 -14.67 -21.07 1.99
N LEU A 88 -13.98 -19.94 1.77
CA LEU A 88 -12.63 -19.93 1.19
C LEU A 88 -11.64 -20.78 2.01
N PHE A 89 -11.72 -20.66 3.34
CA PHE A 89 -10.88 -21.44 4.24
C PHE A 89 -11.16 -22.94 4.15
N PHE A 90 -12.42 -23.39 4.01
CA PHE A 90 -12.71 -24.81 3.84
C PHE A 90 -12.20 -25.37 2.51
N ILE A 91 -12.23 -24.57 1.44
CA ILE A 91 -11.71 -25.00 0.13
C ILE A 91 -10.18 -25.08 0.16
N VAL A 92 -9.52 -24.05 0.73
CA VAL A 92 -8.06 -23.90 0.63
C VAL A 92 -7.31 -24.54 1.78
N GLY A 93 -7.84 -24.47 3.00
CA GLY A 93 -7.30 -25.06 4.23
C GLY A 93 -6.27 -24.18 4.94
N SER A 94 -6.03 -22.94 4.48
CA SER A 94 -4.98 -22.08 5.05
C SER A 94 -5.24 -20.59 4.81
N LYS A 95 -5.19 -19.80 5.88
CA LYS A 95 -5.35 -18.34 5.82
C LYS A 95 -4.23 -17.66 5.02
N TRP A 96 -3.01 -18.19 5.12
CA TRP A 96 -1.84 -17.69 4.38
C TRP A 96 -2.03 -17.80 2.87
N HIS A 97 -2.64 -18.89 2.41
CA HIS A 97 -2.88 -19.08 0.99
C HIS A 97 -3.96 -18.14 0.44
N ILE A 98 -4.94 -17.78 1.27
CA ILE A 98 -5.98 -16.79 0.93
C ILE A 98 -5.34 -15.40 0.85
N LEU A 99 -4.65 -14.97 1.91
CA LEU A 99 -3.94 -13.68 1.95
C LEU A 99 -2.96 -13.54 0.79
N LEU A 100 -2.17 -14.58 0.50
CA LEU A 100 -1.20 -14.54 -0.60
C LEU A 100 -1.88 -14.44 -1.96
N ALA A 101 -2.99 -15.16 -2.17
CA ALA A 101 -3.72 -15.11 -3.44
C ALA A 101 -4.31 -13.72 -3.70
N ASP A 102 -4.90 -13.11 -2.66
CA ASP A 102 -5.46 -11.77 -2.72
C ASP A 102 -4.35 -10.72 -2.92
N LEU A 103 -3.29 -10.78 -2.12
CA LEU A 103 -2.14 -9.88 -2.25
C LEU A 103 -1.53 -9.92 -3.66
N LEU A 104 -1.36 -11.10 -4.25
CA LEU A 104 -0.86 -11.23 -5.63
C LEU A 104 -1.80 -10.59 -6.66
N ALA A 105 -3.11 -10.69 -6.45
CA ALA A 105 -4.10 -10.02 -7.29
C ALA A 105 -3.96 -8.50 -7.16
N GLN A 106 -3.88 -7.99 -5.93
CA GLN A 106 -3.73 -6.54 -5.71
C GLN A 106 -2.38 -6.00 -6.18
N VAL A 107 -1.28 -6.76 -6.09
CA VAL A 107 0.01 -6.37 -6.70
C VAL A 107 -0.14 -6.18 -8.21
N THR A 108 -0.93 -7.02 -8.88
CA THR A 108 -1.16 -6.88 -10.33
C THR A 108 -1.92 -5.59 -10.65
N ILE A 109 -2.94 -5.25 -9.85
CA ILE A 109 -3.67 -3.99 -9.98
C ILE A 109 -2.76 -2.79 -9.67
N LEU A 110 -1.99 -2.85 -8.59
CA LEU A 110 -1.04 -1.80 -8.19
C LEU A 110 0.01 -1.53 -9.25
N VAL A 111 0.56 -2.56 -9.90
CA VAL A 111 1.50 -2.39 -11.01
C VAL A 111 0.86 -1.57 -12.13
N LEU A 112 -0.41 -1.82 -12.46
CA LEU A 112 -1.15 -1.02 -13.45
C LEU A 112 -1.39 0.41 -12.98
N GLU A 113 -1.86 0.60 -11.74
CA GLU A 113 -2.13 1.92 -11.15
C GLU A 113 -0.86 2.79 -11.11
N ILE A 114 0.25 2.24 -10.63
CA ILE A 114 1.54 2.94 -10.53
C ILE A 114 2.11 3.23 -11.92
N THR A 115 1.95 2.32 -12.89
CA THR A 115 2.35 2.58 -14.28
C THR A 115 1.58 3.76 -14.87
N LEU A 116 0.24 3.75 -14.73
CA LEU A 116 -0.61 4.83 -15.23
C LEU A 116 -0.31 6.16 -14.54
N PHE A 117 -0.16 6.15 -13.22
CA PHE A 117 0.23 7.33 -12.45
C PHE A 117 1.57 7.89 -12.92
N ASN A 118 2.58 7.03 -13.09
CA ASN A 118 3.92 7.44 -13.55
C ASN A 118 3.88 8.06 -14.94
N ILE A 119 3.10 7.51 -15.87
CA ILE A 119 2.93 8.11 -17.21
C ILE A 119 2.37 9.52 -17.08
N VAL A 120 1.30 9.71 -16.30
CA VAL A 120 0.70 11.03 -16.08
C VAL A 120 1.70 11.99 -15.42
N PHE A 121 2.42 11.52 -14.40
CA PHE A 121 3.44 12.30 -13.70
C PHE A 121 4.53 12.79 -14.66
N LEU A 122 5.10 11.90 -15.46
CA LEU A 122 6.15 12.25 -16.42
C LEU A 122 5.67 13.21 -17.52
N VAL A 123 4.41 13.08 -17.96
CA VAL A 123 3.80 14.01 -18.93
C VAL A 123 3.67 15.41 -18.32
N ILE A 124 3.18 15.52 -17.08
CA ILE A 124 3.01 16.82 -16.39
C ILE A 124 4.35 17.53 -16.22
N PHE A 125 5.39 16.81 -15.80
CA PHE A 125 6.72 17.38 -15.59
C PHE A 125 7.60 17.40 -16.85
N ARG A 126 7.09 16.93 -17.99
CA ARG A 126 7.75 16.91 -19.30
C ARG A 126 9.18 16.34 -19.25
N THR A 127 9.35 15.25 -18.50
CA THR A 127 10.65 14.61 -18.26
C THR A 127 10.57 13.12 -18.53
N ILE A 128 11.71 12.52 -18.87
CA ILE A 128 11.86 11.06 -18.94
C ILE A 128 12.84 10.67 -17.83
N ASN A 129 12.31 10.04 -16.79
CA ASN A 129 13.10 9.64 -15.62
C ASN A 129 12.88 8.15 -15.34
N PHE A 130 13.90 7.33 -15.61
CA PHE A 130 13.87 5.89 -15.37
C PHE A 130 13.76 5.54 -13.89
N GLY A 131 14.29 6.39 -12.99
CA GLY A 131 14.11 6.23 -11.55
C GLY A 131 12.64 6.29 -11.14
N ILE A 132 11.83 7.13 -11.80
CA ILE A 132 10.38 7.21 -11.55
C ILE A 132 9.68 5.94 -12.08
N LEU A 133 9.94 5.55 -13.34
CA LEU A 133 9.28 4.39 -13.94
C LEU A 133 9.66 3.07 -13.24
N LEU A 134 10.95 2.74 -13.21
CA LEU A 134 11.43 1.47 -12.67
C LEU A 134 11.41 1.46 -11.15
N GLY A 135 11.77 2.58 -10.52
CA GLY A 135 11.79 2.69 -9.06
C GLY A 135 10.41 2.54 -8.44
N GLY A 136 9.37 3.16 -9.02
CA GLY A 136 7.99 2.98 -8.58
C GLY A 136 7.50 1.53 -8.72
N LEU A 137 7.84 0.86 -9.83
CA LEU A 137 7.49 -0.55 -10.06
C LEU A 137 8.20 -1.48 -9.08
N LEU A 138 9.52 -1.31 -8.89
CA LEU A 138 10.28 -2.10 -7.93
C LEU A 138 9.82 -1.87 -6.49
N ALA A 139 9.53 -0.61 -6.13
CA ALA A 139 8.97 -0.28 -4.83
C ALA A 139 7.63 -1.00 -4.60
N THR A 140 6.76 -1.02 -5.61
CA THR A 140 5.50 -1.76 -5.57
C THR A 140 5.73 -3.25 -5.35
N LEU A 141 6.66 -3.88 -6.07
CA LEU A 141 6.90 -5.32 -5.93
C LEU A 141 7.51 -5.69 -4.57
N LEU A 142 8.41 -4.85 -4.04
CA LEU A 142 9.19 -5.16 -2.83
C LEU A 142 8.49 -4.75 -1.54
N LEU A 143 7.83 -3.59 -1.52
CA LEU A 143 7.31 -2.99 -0.28
C LEU A 143 5.87 -3.39 0.04
N THR A 144 5.13 -3.89 -0.94
CA THR A 144 3.73 -4.29 -0.74
C THR A 144 3.61 -5.45 0.26
N ILE A 145 4.55 -6.39 0.24
CA ILE A 145 4.56 -7.54 1.18
C ILE A 145 4.71 -7.07 2.64
N PRO A 146 5.77 -6.35 3.04
CA PRO A 146 5.91 -5.93 4.43
C PRO A 146 4.78 -5.00 4.88
N VAL A 147 4.28 -4.12 4.02
CA VAL A 147 3.16 -3.23 4.38
C VAL A 147 1.86 -4.01 4.57
N THR A 148 1.60 -5.04 3.76
CA THR A 148 0.45 -5.92 3.99
C THR A 148 0.58 -6.68 5.31
N CYS A 149 1.80 -7.08 5.67
CA CYS A 149 2.05 -7.69 6.96
C CYS A 149 1.77 -6.71 8.12
N SER A 150 2.14 -5.44 8.00
CA SER A 150 1.84 -4.46 9.06
C SER A 150 0.34 -4.19 9.20
N SER A 151 -0.41 -4.17 8.08
CA SER A 151 -1.85 -3.97 8.10
C SER A 151 -2.62 -5.17 8.68
N CYS A 152 -2.04 -6.38 8.69
CA CYS A 152 -2.67 -7.55 9.32
C CYS A 152 -2.98 -7.37 10.81
N ILE A 153 -2.43 -6.33 11.48
CA ILE A 153 -2.85 -5.93 12.83
C ILE A 153 -4.36 -5.69 12.92
N PHE A 154 -4.98 -5.14 11.86
CA PHE A 154 -6.40 -4.85 11.82
C PHE A 154 -7.27 -6.11 11.77
N LEU A 155 -6.73 -7.24 11.29
CA LEU A 155 -7.46 -8.51 11.23
C LEU A 155 -7.87 -9.01 12.63
N ILE A 156 -7.17 -8.58 13.68
CA ILE A 156 -7.48 -8.92 15.07
C ILE A 156 -8.76 -8.22 15.56
N LEU A 157 -9.12 -7.10 14.93
CA LEU A 157 -10.27 -6.31 15.33
C LEU A 157 -11.57 -7.08 15.10
N LYS A 158 -12.43 -7.05 16.10
CA LYS A 158 -13.78 -7.62 16.09
C LYS A 158 -14.79 -6.56 15.70
N VAL A 159 -14.72 -6.13 14.45
CA VAL A 159 -15.50 -5.02 13.91
C VAL A 159 -16.47 -5.54 12.85
N LYS A 160 -17.63 -4.91 12.75
CA LYS A 160 -18.64 -5.23 11.73
C LYS A 160 -18.16 -4.74 10.37
N ALA A 161 -18.58 -5.40 9.28
CA ALA A 161 -18.25 -4.99 7.91
C ALA A 161 -18.61 -3.51 7.64
N GLN A 162 -19.75 -3.06 8.17
CA GLN A 162 -20.21 -1.67 8.04
C GLN A 162 -19.28 -0.63 8.70
N THR A 163 -18.50 -1.04 9.70
CA THR A 163 -17.57 -0.15 10.43
C THR A 163 -16.16 -0.16 9.86
N ALA A 164 -15.81 -1.13 9.02
CA ALA A 164 -14.48 -1.25 8.43
C ALA A 164 -14.06 0.01 7.63
N PRO A 165 -14.90 0.59 6.75
CA PRO A 165 -14.53 1.79 6.00
C PRO A 165 -14.25 3.02 6.88
N ILE A 166 -14.93 3.13 8.03
CA ILE A 166 -14.72 4.22 8.99
C ILE A 166 -13.34 4.09 9.63
N ILE A 167 -12.98 2.87 10.06
CA ILE A 167 -11.68 2.58 10.68
C ILE A 167 -10.56 2.81 9.66
N GLU A 168 -10.76 2.36 8.41
CA GLU A 168 -9.84 2.60 7.30
C GLU A 168 -9.58 4.11 7.12
N THR A 169 -10.65 4.90 7.02
CA THR A 169 -10.55 6.35 6.81
C THR A 169 -9.84 7.05 7.96
N ILE A 170 -10.17 6.73 9.21
CA ILE A 170 -9.52 7.29 10.41
C ILE A 170 -8.04 6.90 10.43
N THR A 171 -7.73 5.66 10.07
CA THR A 171 -6.35 5.14 10.03
C THR A 171 -5.52 5.89 8.99
N LEU A 172 -6.03 6.01 7.76
CA LEU A 172 -5.36 6.75 6.69
C LEU A 172 -5.16 8.22 7.08
N PHE A 173 -6.20 8.87 7.58
CA PHE A 173 -6.11 10.26 8.05
C PHE A 173 -5.05 10.41 9.16
N GLY A 174 -5.04 9.50 10.14
CA GLY A 174 -4.02 9.46 11.19
C GLY A 174 -2.61 9.30 10.64
N MET A 175 -2.40 8.37 9.71
CA MET A 175 -1.10 8.14 9.08
C MET A 175 -0.60 9.37 8.29
N PHE A 176 -1.47 10.02 7.50
CA PHE A 176 -1.09 11.20 6.72
C PHE A 176 -0.87 12.45 7.59
N THR A 177 -1.68 12.64 8.64
CA THR A 177 -1.51 13.78 9.56
C THR A 177 -0.18 13.72 10.32
N LEU A 178 0.26 12.51 10.70
CA LEU A 178 1.55 12.29 11.36
C LEU A 178 2.75 12.76 10.51
N LEU A 179 2.65 12.67 9.17
CA LEU A 179 3.70 13.14 8.25
C LEU A 179 3.90 14.66 8.32
N GLY A 180 2.85 15.42 8.65
CA GLY A 180 2.90 16.88 8.76
C GLY A 180 3.50 17.39 10.07
N ILE A 181 3.73 16.50 11.05
CA ILE A 181 4.23 16.88 12.38
C ILE A 181 5.76 16.90 12.37
N LYS A 182 6.34 18.01 12.81
CA LYS A 182 7.80 18.14 12.90
C LYS A 182 8.39 17.11 13.86
N ASN A 183 9.47 16.46 13.42
CA ASN A 183 10.20 15.42 14.15
C ASN A 183 11.10 16.00 15.26
N GLU A 184 10.56 16.81 16.16
CA GLU A 184 11.31 17.45 17.25
C GLU A 184 11.52 16.50 18.43
N ASN A 185 10.53 15.65 18.72
CA ASN A 185 10.56 14.67 19.82
C ASN A 185 10.95 13.27 19.33
N THR A 186 11.78 12.55 20.10
CA THR A 186 12.15 11.14 19.87
C THR A 186 10.94 10.21 19.71
N LEU A 187 9.88 10.40 20.49
CA LEU A 187 8.65 9.61 20.36
C LEU A 187 7.99 9.80 19.00
N ILE A 188 7.89 11.06 18.53
CA ILE A 188 7.32 11.38 17.22
C ILE A 188 8.17 10.77 16.11
N LYS A 189 9.50 10.80 16.23
CA LYS A 189 10.41 10.14 15.29
C LYS A 189 10.16 8.63 15.19
N ILE A 190 10.00 7.95 16.33
CA ILE A 190 9.73 6.50 16.35
C ILE A 190 8.36 6.19 15.74
N VAL A 191 7.33 6.98 16.06
CA VAL A 191 5.98 6.80 15.50
C VAL A 191 6.00 7.02 13.98
N ASN A 192 6.67 8.06 13.49
CA ASN A 192 6.82 8.30 12.05
C ASN A 192 7.64 7.22 11.35
N LEU A 193 8.66 6.67 12.00
CA LEU A 193 9.44 5.56 11.46
C LEU A 193 8.63 4.27 11.33
N LEU A 194 7.66 4.06 12.22
CA LEU A 194 6.73 2.91 12.16
C LEU A 194 5.49 3.17 11.29
N ASN A 195 5.28 4.40 10.83
CA ASN A 195 4.15 4.78 9.98
C ASN A 195 4.31 4.13 8.59
N PRO A 196 3.36 3.27 8.14
CA PRO A 196 3.46 2.61 6.84
C PRO A 196 3.57 3.56 5.65
N VAL A 197 2.97 4.76 5.74
CA VAL A 197 3.03 5.75 4.66
C VAL A 197 4.44 6.35 4.55
N GLU A 198 5.05 6.71 5.67
CA GLU A 198 6.42 7.22 5.68
C GLU A 198 7.41 6.14 5.27
N TYR A 199 7.23 4.91 5.78
CA TYR A 199 8.01 3.75 5.36
C TYR A 199 7.94 3.55 3.84
N LEU A 200 6.74 3.59 3.25
CA LEU A 200 6.58 3.46 1.80
C LEU A 200 7.26 4.61 1.05
N ALA A 201 7.04 5.86 1.46
CA ALA A 201 7.57 7.03 0.77
C ALA A 201 9.11 7.04 0.80
N GLN A 202 9.71 6.87 1.98
CA GLN A 202 11.16 6.86 2.12
C GLN A 202 11.80 5.69 1.34
N ASN A 203 11.25 4.49 1.44
CA ASN A 203 11.80 3.32 0.74
C ASN A 203 11.61 3.37 -0.76
N SER A 204 10.48 3.89 -1.24
CA SER A 204 10.28 4.05 -2.68
C SER A 204 11.23 5.11 -3.26
N ASN A 205 11.47 6.20 -2.52
CA ASN A 205 12.45 7.21 -2.89
C ASN A 205 13.86 6.62 -2.97
N ASN A 206 14.30 5.89 -1.95
CA ASN A 206 15.63 5.28 -1.94
C ASN A 206 15.81 4.19 -3.02
N ILE A 207 14.79 3.36 -3.28
CA ILE A 207 14.80 2.39 -4.38
C ILE A 207 14.97 3.12 -5.72
N SER A 208 14.25 4.22 -5.91
CA SER A 208 14.32 5.01 -7.14
C SER A 208 15.65 5.74 -7.31
N LEU A 209 16.22 6.27 -6.23
CA LEU A 209 17.54 6.90 -6.23
C LEU A 209 18.66 5.90 -6.47
N LEU A 210 18.52 4.66 -5.98
CA LEU A 210 19.43 3.55 -6.29
C LEU A 210 19.47 3.26 -7.79
N MET A 211 18.34 3.36 -8.50
CA MET A 211 18.31 3.23 -9.97
C MET A 211 19.10 4.33 -10.69
N LEU A 212 19.33 5.47 -10.03
CA LEU A 212 20.16 6.56 -10.52
C LEU A 212 21.62 6.46 -10.02
N GLY A 213 22.00 5.35 -9.37
CA GLY A 213 23.36 5.11 -8.87
C GLY A 213 23.64 5.68 -7.47
N ASN A 214 22.63 6.22 -6.77
CA ASN A 214 22.80 6.70 -5.40
C ASN A 214 22.74 5.53 -4.43
N ILE A 215 23.86 5.22 -3.77
CA ILE A 215 23.93 4.14 -2.81
C ILE A 215 23.37 4.64 -1.47
N PRO A 216 22.36 3.98 -0.89
CA PRO A 216 21.82 4.37 0.41
C PRO A 216 22.87 4.18 1.51
N SER A 217 22.79 5.01 2.55
CA SER A 217 23.70 4.90 3.70
C SER A 217 23.50 3.56 4.44
N GLY A 218 24.55 3.05 5.07
CA GLY A 218 24.46 1.82 5.87
C GLY A 218 23.43 1.93 7.01
N THR A 219 23.31 3.12 7.61
CA THR A 219 22.30 3.41 8.65
C THR A 219 20.87 3.25 8.13
N TYR A 220 20.62 3.69 6.90
CA TYR A 220 19.33 3.56 6.24
C TYR A 220 18.99 2.09 5.97
N VAL A 221 19.94 1.32 5.45
CA VAL A 221 19.75 -0.11 5.17
C VAL A 221 19.41 -0.89 6.45
N ILE A 222 20.08 -0.58 7.56
CA ILE A 222 19.77 -1.19 8.86
C ILE A 222 18.34 -0.84 9.28
N GLN A 223 17.95 0.45 9.22
CA GLN A 223 16.59 0.88 9.56
C GLN A 223 15.54 0.17 8.70
N PHE A 224 15.75 0.08 7.39
CA PHE A 224 14.88 -0.65 6.47
C PHE A 224 14.68 -2.10 6.90
N ILE A 225 15.77 -2.84 7.16
CA ILE A 225 15.71 -4.24 7.57
C ILE A 225 14.98 -4.39 8.90
N THR A 226 15.26 -3.52 9.88
CA THR A 226 14.63 -3.55 11.20
C THR A 226 13.12 -3.36 11.11
N ILE A 227 12.65 -2.32 10.40
CA ILE A 227 11.22 -2.02 10.28
C ILE A 227 10.52 -3.11 9.46
N THR A 228 11.13 -3.57 8.37
CA THR A 228 10.60 -4.67 7.54
C THR A 228 10.39 -5.93 8.36
N THR A 229 11.38 -6.29 9.20
CA THR A 229 11.28 -7.44 10.09
C THR A 229 10.15 -7.26 11.09
N PHE A 230 10.04 -6.08 11.70
CA PHE A 230 8.96 -5.76 12.62
C PHE A 230 7.58 -5.88 11.98
N TYR A 231 7.41 -5.39 10.74
CA TYR A 231 6.17 -5.52 9.98
C TYR A 231 5.82 -6.98 9.68
N ILE A 232 6.80 -7.79 9.27
CA ILE A 232 6.58 -9.23 9.03
C ILE A 232 6.13 -9.94 10.32
N LEU A 233 6.73 -9.62 11.46
CA LEU A 233 6.33 -10.17 12.76
C LEU A 233 4.88 -9.80 13.11
N ILE A 234 4.47 -8.55 12.87
CA ILE A 234 3.07 -8.13 13.00
C ILE A 234 2.16 -8.96 12.09
N GLY A 235 2.57 -9.19 10.84
CA GLY A 235 1.81 -9.99 9.87
C GLY A 235 1.55 -11.40 10.34
N VAL A 236 2.61 -12.09 10.75
CA VAL A 236 2.54 -13.45 11.29
C VAL A 236 1.64 -13.50 12.53
N TRP A 237 1.82 -12.54 13.44
CA TRP A 237 1.03 -12.48 14.65
C TRP A 237 -0.45 -12.18 14.37
N GLY A 238 -0.75 -11.18 13.56
CA GLY A 238 -2.11 -10.77 13.19
C GLY A 238 -2.89 -11.89 12.51
N LEU A 239 -2.29 -12.54 11.51
CA LEU A 239 -2.95 -13.65 10.80
C LEU A 239 -3.12 -14.90 11.68
N SER A 240 -2.21 -15.14 12.63
CA SER A 240 -2.35 -16.23 13.60
C SER A 240 -3.59 -16.02 14.49
N LYS A 241 -3.87 -14.77 14.88
CA LYS A 241 -5.01 -14.38 15.73
C LYS A 241 -6.31 -14.17 14.96
N PHE A 242 -6.26 -14.05 13.64
CA PHE A 242 -7.44 -13.86 12.80
C PHE A 242 -8.42 -15.03 12.90
N THR A 243 -9.66 -14.78 13.30
CA THR A 243 -10.69 -15.82 13.40
C THR A 243 -11.44 -16.01 12.08
N ILE A 244 -11.80 -17.23 11.75
CA ILE A 244 -12.46 -17.58 10.47
C ILE A 244 -13.99 -17.42 10.56
N SER A 245 -14.56 -17.47 11.76
CA SER A 245 -16.02 -17.42 11.96
C SER A 245 -16.56 -15.99 11.95
N PRO A 246 -17.73 -15.75 11.34
CA PRO A 246 -18.47 -14.50 11.47
C PRO A 246 -18.70 -14.11 12.92
N ILE A 247 -18.67 -12.81 13.22
CA ILE A 247 -18.98 -12.32 14.56
C ILE A 247 -20.50 -12.24 14.77
N GLU A 248 -21.28 -12.07 13.70
CA GLU A 248 -22.76 -12.02 13.77
C GLU A 248 -23.39 -13.31 14.34
N ASN A 249 -22.70 -14.45 14.28
CA ASN A 249 -23.17 -15.73 14.85
C ASN A 249 -22.86 -15.90 16.36
N ARG A 250 -22.63 -14.82 17.12
CA ARG A 250 -22.32 -14.87 18.58
C ARG A 250 -23.38 -14.22 19.48
N ALA A 251 -24.58 -13.98 18.96
CA ALA A 251 -25.74 -13.60 19.75
C ALA A 251 -26.63 -14.82 20.02
#